data_AF-A0A5N6U4I1-F1
#
_entry.id   AF-A0A5N6U4I1-F1
#
_cell.length_a   1.000
_cell.length_b   1.000
_cell.length_c   1.000
_cell.angle_alpha   90.00
_cell.angle_beta   90.00
_cell.angle_gamma   90.00
#
_symmetry.space_group_name_H-M   'P 1'
#
loop_
_entity.id
_entity.type
_entity.pdbx_description
1 polymer ?
#
loop_
_entity_poly.entity_id
_entity_poly.type
_entity_poly.pdbx_seq_one_letter_code
_entity_poly.pdbx_strand_id
1 'polypeptide(L)'
;MDDIPGPDYPHIKAVMYSNQEGKEHEILRSELLIILRLMLGQLKKRRFIRHMIAPVLLLSFMGKRGRAIEAYFDGQCLVLRSSQLYNFREQTALAFKDLAELYLGDPVGRTT
;
A
#
# COMPACT_ATOMS: atom_id res chain seq x y z
N MET A 1 -6.89 -5.31 20.41
CA MET A 1 -7.07 -4.19 19.46
C MET A 1 -7.72 -4.79 18.21
N ASP A 2 -7.93 -4.01 17.16
CA ASP A 2 -8.12 -4.50 15.77
C ASP A 2 -9.56 -4.52 15.25
N ASP A 3 -9.76 -3.69 14.22
CA ASP A 3 -10.84 -3.83 13.26
C ASP A 3 -10.65 -5.18 12.54
N ILE A 4 -11.73 -5.95 12.43
CA ILE A 4 -11.70 -7.28 11.82
C ILE A 4 -11.71 -7.10 10.29
N PRO A 5 -10.77 -7.70 9.54
CA PRO A 5 -10.74 -7.63 8.09
C PRO A 5 -12.10 -8.02 7.47
N GLY A 6 -12.62 -7.20 6.56
CA GLY A 6 -13.93 -7.45 5.96
C GLY A 6 -14.33 -6.42 4.91
N PRO A 7 -15.40 -6.71 4.13
CA PRO A 7 -15.87 -5.84 3.05
C PRO A 7 -16.38 -4.47 3.54
N ASP A 8 -16.66 -4.36 4.84
CA ASP A 8 -17.18 -3.17 5.51
C ASP A 8 -16.10 -2.16 5.88
N TYR A 9 -14.81 -2.54 5.77
CA TYR A 9 -13.70 -1.65 6.06
C TYR A 9 -13.03 -1.14 4.78
N PRO A 10 -12.60 0.13 4.73
CA PRO A 10 -12.07 0.76 3.53
C PRO A 10 -10.61 0.40 3.21
N HIS A 11 -10.10 -0.76 3.63
CA HIS A 11 -8.76 -1.19 3.26
C HIS A 11 -8.66 -1.49 1.76
N ILE A 12 -7.51 -1.17 1.18
CA ILE A 12 -7.22 -1.40 -0.23
C ILE A 12 -5.87 -2.08 -0.34
N LYS A 13 -5.81 -3.14 -1.15
CA LYS A 13 -4.56 -3.72 -1.62
C LYS A 13 -4.46 -3.53 -3.11
N ALA A 14 -3.31 -3.07 -3.59
CA ALA A 14 -3.07 -2.82 -5.00
C ALA A 14 -1.68 -3.27 -5.39
N VAL A 15 -1.52 -3.58 -6.67
CA VAL A 15 -0.23 -3.88 -7.29
C VAL A 15 -0.06 -2.93 -8.45
N MET A 16 1.12 -2.32 -8.56
CA MET A 16 1.50 -1.51 -9.71
C MET A 16 2.83 -1.96 -10.30
N TYR A 17 2.97 -1.75 -11.60
CA TYR A 17 4.21 -1.94 -12.31
C TYR A 17 4.59 -0.64 -13.01
N SER A 18 5.86 -0.25 -12.90
CA SER A 18 6.44 0.87 -13.62
C SER A 18 7.83 0.51 -14.14
N ASN A 19 8.25 1.17 -15.23
CA ASN A 19 9.59 0.98 -15.81
C ASN A 19 10.60 2.03 -15.33
N GLN A 20 10.24 2.85 -14.32
CA GLN A 20 11.17 3.79 -13.70
C GLN A 20 12.08 3.03 -12.72
N GLU A 21 13.33 3.47 -12.61
CA GLU A 21 14.23 3.01 -11.55
C GLU A 21 13.95 3.75 -10.24
N GLY A 22 13.93 2.98 -9.16
CA GLY A 22 13.57 3.45 -7.82
C GLY A 22 14.79 3.41 -6.92
N LYS A 23 14.78 4.30 -5.94
CA LYS A 23 15.78 4.34 -4.88
C LYS A 23 15.11 3.99 -3.55
N GLU A 24 15.89 3.35 -2.68
CA GLU A 24 15.46 2.85 -1.37
C GLU A 24 14.62 3.87 -0.58
N HIS A 25 15.12 5.10 -0.46
CA HIS A 25 14.56 6.14 0.40
C HIS A 25 13.75 7.21 -0.35
N GLU A 26 13.38 6.96 -1.61
CA GLU A 26 12.59 7.90 -2.42
C GLU A 26 11.27 7.25 -2.78
N ILE A 27 10.15 7.96 -2.64
CA ILE A 27 8.83 7.56 -3.15
C ILE A 27 8.65 8.16 -4.54
N LEU A 28 8.26 7.33 -5.52
CA LEU A 28 7.95 7.82 -6.84
C LEU A 28 6.65 8.61 -6.84
N ARG A 29 6.61 9.63 -7.72
CA ARG A 29 5.39 10.37 -8.00
C ARG A 29 4.23 9.44 -8.43
N SER A 30 4.52 8.42 -9.21
CA SER A 30 3.51 7.46 -9.68
C SER A 30 2.92 6.63 -8.53
N GLU A 31 3.75 6.14 -7.61
CA GLU A 31 3.30 5.44 -6.40
C GLU A 31 2.40 6.34 -5.56
N LEU A 32 2.85 7.56 -5.28
CA LEU A 32 2.09 8.53 -4.48
C LEU A 32 0.73 8.87 -5.12
N LEU A 33 0.71 9.13 -6.43
CA LEU A 33 -0.53 9.47 -7.13
C LEU A 33 -1.52 8.30 -7.15
N ILE A 34 -1.04 7.06 -7.31
CA ILE A 34 -1.89 5.87 -7.25
C ILE A 34 -2.47 5.70 -5.85
N ILE A 35 -1.65 5.82 -4.80
CA ILE A 35 -2.09 5.76 -3.40
C ILE A 35 -3.22 6.77 -3.15
N LEU A 36 -2.98 8.06 -3.47
CA LEU A 36 -3.96 9.12 -3.27
C LEU A 36 -5.25 8.87 -4.06
N ARG A 37 -5.14 8.39 -5.30
CA ARG A 37 -6.30 8.11 -6.15
C ARG A 37 -7.13 6.94 -5.60
N LEU A 38 -6.48 5.91 -5.06
CA LEU A 38 -7.14 4.79 -4.40
C LEU A 38 -7.85 5.24 -3.12
N MET A 39 -7.19 6.02 -2.26
CA MET A 39 -7.79 6.59 -1.05
C MET A 39 -9.05 7.41 -1.37
N LEU A 40 -8.92 8.39 -2.27
CA LEU A 40 -10.05 9.24 -2.67
C LEU A 40 -11.18 8.43 -3.30
N GLY A 41 -10.85 7.45 -4.14
CA GLY A 41 -11.84 6.57 -4.77
C GLY A 41 -12.60 5.72 -3.75
N GLN A 42 -11.93 5.27 -2.69
CA GLN A 42 -12.51 4.45 -1.65
C GLN A 42 -13.40 5.27 -0.72
N LEU A 43 -12.93 6.43 -0.24
CA LEU A 43 -13.69 7.30 0.65
C LEU A 43 -14.93 7.91 -0.02
N LYS A 44 -14.95 8.01 -1.36
CA LYS A 44 -16.14 8.43 -2.11
C LYS A 44 -17.26 7.39 -2.16
N LYS A 45 -17.01 6.14 -1.77
CA LYS A 45 -18.04 5.09 -1.80
C LYS A 45 -19.02 5.28 -0.64
N ARG A 46 -20.32 5.29 -0.94
CA ARG A 46 -21.39 5.47 0.07
C ARG A 46 -21.28 4.51 1.26
N ARG A 47 -20.87 3.25 1.03
CA ARG A 47 -20.69 2.26 2.09
C ARG A 47 -19.64 2.64 3.14
N PHE A 48 -18.69 3.51 2.80
CA PHE A 48 -17.59 3.90 3.68
C PHE A 48 -17.74 5.32 4.24
N ILE A 49 -18.92 5.93 4.15
CA ILE A 49 -19.15 7.32 4.61
C ILE A 49 -18.90 7.52 6.11
N ARG A 50 -18.92 6.43 6.90
CA ARG A 50 -18.64 6.42 8.34
C ARG A 50 -17.15 6.28 8.67
N HIS A 51 -16.32 6.01 7.67
CA HIS A 51 -14.87 5.87 7.83
C HIS A 51 -14.18 7.13 7.37
N MET A 52 -13.17 7.55 8.11
CA MET A 52 -12.39 8.75 7.82
C MET A 52 -11.00 8.42 7.26
N ILE A 53 -10.58 7.16 7.38
CA ILE A 53 -9.27 6.68 6.97
C ILE A 53 -9.46 5.53 5.98
N ALA A 54 -8.75 5.58 4.85
CA ALA A 54 -8.70 4.49 3.87
C ALA A 54 -7.26 4.00 3.72
N PRO A 55 -6.83 3.00 4.50
CA PRO A 55 -5.48 2.46 4.40
C PRO A 55 -5.25 1.76 3.05
N VAL A 56 -4.07 1.97 2.47
CA VAL A 56 -3.64 1.38 1.20
C VAL A 56 -2.35 0.62 1.42
N LEU A 57 -2.34 -0.66 1.04
CA LEU A 57 -1.13 -1.44 0.81
C LEU A 57 -0.89 -1.51 -0.70
N LEU A 58 0.22 -0.92 -1.16
CA LEU A 58 0.63 -0.92 -2.55
C LEU A 58 1.91 -1.74 -2.72
N LEU A 59 1.85 -2.81 -3.50
CA LEU A 59 3.06 -3.44 -4.02
C LEU A 59 3.50 -2.69 -5.28
N SER A 60 4.69 -2.10 -5.25
CA SER A 60 5.26 -1.35 -6.36
C SER A 60 6.41 -2.12 -6.98
N PHE A 61 6.25 -2.50 -8.24
CA PHE A 61 7.27 -3.17 -9.04
C PHE A 61 7.88 -2.17 -10.03
N MET A 62 9.20 -2.14 -10.05
CA MET A 62 10.03 -1.15 -10.72
C MET A 62 11.11 -1.86 -11.54
N GLY A 63 10.72 -2.34 -12.71
CA GLY A 63 11.53 -3.29 -13.49
C GLY A 63 11.84 -4.55 -12.67
N LYS A 64 13.11 -4.71 -12.25
CA LYS A 64 13.58 -5.86 -11.45
C LYS A 64 13.74 -5.54 -9.96
N ARG A 65 13.17 -4.44 -9.50
CA ARG A 65 13.10 -4.08 -8.08
C ARG A 65 11.66 -3.95 -7.64
N GLY A 66 11.40 -4.01 -6.35
CA GLY A 66 10.07 -3.71 -5.84
C GLY A 66 10.00 -3.65 -4.34
N ARG A 67 8.90 -3.10 -3.84
CA ARG A 67 8.66 -2.88 -2.41
C ARG A 67 7.17 -2.84 -2.12
N ALA A 68 6.83 -3.00 -0.85
CA ALA A 68 5.51 -2.68 -0.33
C ALA A 68 5.50 -1.26 0.23
N ILE A 69 4.40 -0.54 0.05
CA ILE A 69 4.13 0.76 0.65
C ILE A 69 2.80 0.68 1.38
N GLU A 70 2.83 0.85 2.69
CA GLU A 70 1.64 1.11 3.49
C GLU A 70 1.41 2.61 3.57
N ALA A 71 0.17 3.03 3.32
CA ALA A 71 -0.19 4.43 3.32
C ALA A 71 -1.55 4.67 3.95
N TYR A 72 -1.67 5.75 4.73
CA TYR A 72 -2.94 6.26 5.23
C TYR A 72 -2.81 7.75 5.55
N PHE A 73 -3.95 8.44 5.61
CA PHE A 73 -4.01 9.81 6.08
C PHE A 73 -4.53 9.80 7.52
N ASP A 74 -3.78 10.38 8.45
CA ASP A 74 -4.11 10.38 9.89
C ASP A 74 -4.98 11.58 10.33
N GLY A 75 -5.40 12.42 9.37
CA GLY A 75 -6.11 13.67 9.63
C GLY A 75 -5.22 14.91 9.52
N GLN A 76 -3.90 14.75 9.61
CA GLN A 76 -2.93 15.85 9.51
C GLN A 76 -1.96 15.64 8.35
N CYS A 77 -1.41 14.44 8.25
CA CYS A 77 -0.34 14.09 7.33
C CYS A 77 -0.66 12.80 6.58
N LEU A 78 -0.13 12.71 5.36
CA LEU A 78 -0.08 11.43 4.65
C LEU A 78 1.11 10.64 5.20
N VAL A 79 0.81 9.55 5.91
CA VAL A 79 1.81 8.63 6.43
C VAL A 79 2.13 7.60 5.35
N LEU A 80 3.41 7.46 5.01
CA LEU A 80 3.93 6.48 4.06
C LEU A 80 5.00 5.65 4.77
N ARG A 81 4.82 4.33 4.81
CA ARG A 81 5.83 3.38 5.28
C ARG A 81 6.19 2.44 4.14
N SER A 82 7.45 2.44 3.73
CA SER A 82 7.95 1.52 2.73
C SER A 82 8.70 0.37 3.38
N SER A 83 8.53 -0.83 2.84
CA SER A 83 9.51 -1.91 3.05
C SER A 83 10.85 -1.53 2.44
N GLN A 84 11.85 -2.39 2.64
CA GLN A 84 13.07 -2.32 1.85
C GLN A 84 12.77 -2.47 0.35
N LEU A 85 13.62 -1.89 -0.51
CA LEU A 85 13.54 -2.07 -1.96
C LEU A 85 14.29 -3.35 -2.37
N TYR A 86 13.53 -4.40 -2.59
CA TYR A 86 14.06 -5.69 -3.00
C TYR A 86 14.67 -5.64 -4.41
N ASN A 87 15.79 -6.32 -4.59
CA ASN A 87 16.35 -6.63 -5.89
C ASN A 87 15.98 -8.06 -6.30
N PHE A 88 15.00 -8.22 -7.19
CA PHE A 88 14.51 -9.54 -7.61
C PHE A 88 15.54 -10.37 -8.39
N ARG A 89 16.67 -9.79 -8.82
CA ARG A 89 17.77 -10.60 -9.41
C ARG A 89 18.50 -11.42 -8.36
N GLU A 90 18.63 -10.90 -7.14
CA GLU A 90 19.48 -11.46 -6.08
C GLU A 90 18.64 -12.03 -4.94
N GLN A 91 17.46 -11.46 -4.69
CA GLN A 91 16.65 -11.71 -3.50
C GLN A 91 15.27 -12.28 -3.85
N THR A 92 15.13 -12.98 -4.99
CA THR A 92 13.83 -13.41 -5.53
C THR A 92 12.95 -14.09 -4.49
N ALA A 93 13.45 -15.17 -3.86
CA ALA A 93 12.66 -15.95 -2.92
C ALA A 93 12.24 -15.15 -1.67
N LEU A 94 13.16 -14.36 -1.11
CA LEU A 94 12.89 -13.51 0.05
C LEU A 94 11.86 -12.43 -0.29
N ALA A 95 12.07 -11.72 -1.41
CA ALA A 95 11.18 -10.66 -1.86
C ALA A 95 9.77 -11.19 -2.12
N PHE A 96 9.63 -12.34 -2.79
CA PHE A 96 8.32 -12.95 -3.01
C PHE A 96 7.66 -13.39 -1.71
N LYS A 97 8.41 -13.98 -0.77
CA LYS A 97 7.88 -14.36 0.53
C LYS A 97 7.34 -13.14 1.29
N ASP A 98 8.17 -12.12 1.48
CA ASP A 98 7.83 -10.95 2.30
C ASP A 98 6.66 -10.16 1.68
N LEU A 99 6.67 -9.95 0.36
CA LEU A 99 5.59 -9.24 -0.32
C LEU A 99 4.30 -10.06 -0.37
N ALA A 100 4.37 -11.39 -0.50
CA ALA A 100 3.21 -12.26 -0.47
C ALA A 100 2.58 -12.31 0.94
N GLU A 101 3.39 -12.39 2.00
CA GLU A 101 2.91 -12.35 3.38
C GLU A 101 2.15 -11.05 3.66
N LEU A 102 2.70 -9.90 3.24
CA LEU A 102 2.01 -8.61 3.37
C LEU A 102 0.71 -8.55 2.54
N TYR A 103 0.73 -9.04 1.31
CA TYR A 103 -0.41 -8.92 0.41
C TYR A 103 -1.54 -9.91 0.74
N LEU A 104 -1.21 -11.12 1.20
CA LEU A 104 -2.18 -12.16 1.52
C LEU A 104 -2.63 -12.11 2.97
N GLY A 105 -1.83 -11.56 3.88
CA GLY A 105 -2.19 -11.38 5.28
C GLY A 105 -3.37 -10.41 5.47
N ASP A 106 -4.06 -10.49 6.60
CA ASP A 106 -5.23 -9.64 6.83
C ASP A 106 -4.87 -8.15 6.88
N PRO A 107 -5.70 -7.25 6.31
CA PRO A 107 -5.50 -5.82 6.47
C PRO A 107 -5.56 -5.44 7.96
N VAL A 108 -4.64 -4.57 8.35
CA VAL A 108 -4.53 -4.02 9.71
C VAL A 108 -4.70 -2.50 9.70
N GLY A 109 -5.09 -1.95 10.85
CA GLY A 109 -5.19 -0.50 11.09
C GLY A 109 -6.63 -0.02 11.28
N ARG A 110 -6.85 0.92 12.21
CA ARG A 110 -8.17 1.49 12.48
C ARG A 110 -8.60 2.43 11.37
N THR A 111 -9.89 2.36 11.05
CA THR A 111 -10.47 3.17 9.95
C THR A 111 -11.52 4.19 10.38
N THR A 112 -11.88 4.18 11.67
CA THR A 112 -12.85 5.06 12.34
C THR A 112 -12.19 5.94 13.39
#